data_AF-A0A094AMU9-F1
#
_entry.id   AF-A0A094AMU9-F1
#
_cell.length_a   1.000
_cell.length_b   1.000
_cell.length_c   1.000
_cell.angle_alpha   90.00
_cell.angle_beta   90.00
_cell.angle_gamma   90.00
#
_symmetry.space_group_name_H-M   'P 1'
#
loop_
_entity.id
_entity.type
_entity.pdbx_description
1 polymer ?
#
loop_
_entity_poly.entity_id
_entity_poly.type
_entity_poly.pdbx_seq_one_letter_code
_entity_poly.pdbx_strand_id
1 'polypeptide(L)'
;MNDRASKALTEGFLPGETYDAFSKRKDVPLTTVYHRNHGRPSNEAKAEGQLYLTPSEEKALEKHLKLTSDLGNHVRIKLIRSLAFSIARQRSTTDKAIKPPGKNWPQGFVKRHPALKAKRLRAMDWKRHDNNIYDKVINWFEVIENVVKDPTILSENVYNMDETGVMLCMLGSVKVLVRRDDSRGYRGAGVKRTMVTAIECISANGRSLLPLIIWPATTHRSNWTTFPTPGWHYAWSESGYTDSKISLEWLTRVFDPQTKGQANGKPRVLICDGFGTHETLEMLEYCFENNIILCRLPSHTSHKLQPCDVGVFAPLKAAYRDEAERLYWVTKTIGKEHFTSLYSPARDKAFTKRNITAAWAATGLFPFNPDRVLKTILKPLAQLTITPADEVGSCLQDEVLNSPVTPVSAEALMSLHNLIKQDQSSTQRQQRHVQKLANAAQMSFAENALLRDQNQVLTIISNEVKVRRSTGRTVVGTARVMSYGDIVKARADRAAQDIIKGKGKGRKRKALDAGEQKLEPEVAHAAKEVKNGKGKGGRKRKSAVPEADKPEPEPQPELARMTAPVAQMI
;
A
#
# COMPACT_ATOMS: atom_id res chain seq x y z
N MET A 1 42.37 -25.96 -18.13
CA MET A 1 43.78 -25.52 -18.19
C MET A 1 44.04 -24.96 -19.58
N ASN A 2 44.34 -23.67 -19.70
CA ASN A 2 44.35 -23.00 -21.01
C ASN A 2 45.71 -22.42 -21.43
N ASP A 3 46.77 -22.58 -20.64
CA ASP A 3 48.08 -22.04 -20.97
C ASP A 3 48.86 -22.93 -21.95
N ARG A 4 49.70 -22.29 -22.79
CA ARG A 4 50.45 -22.93 -23.89
C ARG A 4 51.36 -24.06 -23.40
N ALA A 5 51.93 -23.90 -22.20
CA ALA A 5 52.82 -24.87 -21.58
C ALA A 5 52.10 -26.14 -21.10
N SER A 6 50.91 -26.03 -20.49
CA SER A 6 50.14 -27.21 -20.07
C SER A 6 49.58 -27.98 -21.27
N LYS A 7 49.20 -27.28 -22.35
CA LYS A 7 48.79 -27.89 -23.63
C LYS A 7 49.96 -28.63 -24.28
N ALA A 8 51.14 -28.00 -24.34
CA ALA A 8 52.34 -28.63 -24.85
C ALA A 8 52.69 -29.92 -24.09
N LEU A 9 52.61 -29.91 -22.75
CA LEU A 9 52.89 -31.07 -21.91
C LEU A 9 51.85 -32.20 -22.04
N THR A 10 50.61 -31.91 -22.45
CA THR A 10 49.60 -32.95 -22.71
C THR A 10 49.90 -33.74 -23.97
N GLU A 11 50.64 -33.17 -24.93
CA GLU A 11 51.11 -33.86 -26.14
C GLU A 11 52.33 -34.76 -25.88
N GLY A 12 52.91 -34.69 -24.68
CA GLY A 12 53.98 -35.59 -24.22
C GLY A 12 55.37 -35.31 -24.79
N PHE A 13 56.38 -35.85 -24.12
CA PHE A 13 57.77 -35.85 -24.57
C PHE A 13 57.99 -36.95 -25.62
N LEU A 14 58.83 -36.68 -26.62
CA LEU A 14 59.33 -37.72 -27.50
C LEU A 14 60.35 -38.62 -26.75
N PRO A 15 60.57 -39.87 -27.17
CA PRO A 15 61.51 -40.77 -26.51
C PRO A 15 62.93 -40.16 -26.46
N GLY A 16 63.46 -39.96 -25.25
CA GLY A 16 64.79 -39.37 -25.03
C GLY A 16 64.86 -37.84 -25.16
N GLU A 17 63.73 -37.15 -25.34
CA GLU A 17 63.68 -35.71 -25.51
C GLU A 17 63.96 -34.97 -24.19
N THR A 18 64.95 -34.06 -24.21
CA THR A 18 65.25 -33.19 -23.07
C THR A 18 64.29 -31.99 -23.01
N TYR A 19 64.18 -31.34 -21.84
CA TYR A 19 63.36 -30.13 -21.70
C TYR A 19 63.76 -29.01 -22.67
N ASP A 20 65.03 -28.91 -23.07
CA ASP A 20 65.52 -27.91 -24.04
C ASP A 20 65.06 -28.21 -25.47
N ALA A 21 65.14 -29.48 -25.88
CA ALA A 21 64.60 -29.92 -27.16
C ALA A 21 63.08 -29.72 -27.24
N PHE A 22 62.38 -30.05 -26.15
CA PHE A 22 60.94 -29.85 -26.02
C PHE A 22 60.54 -28.36 -26.05
N SER A 23 61.29 -27.51 -25.35
CA SER A 23 61.09 -26.05 -25.30
C SER A 23 61.18 -25.42 -26.68
N LYS A 24 62.20 -25.80 -27.46
CA LYS A 24 62.41 -25.33 -28.85
C LYS A 24 61.33 -25.85 -29.81
N ARG A 25 60.94 -27.13 -29.67
CA ARG A 25 59.90 -27.75 -30.52
C ARG A 25 58.52 -27.13 -30.31
N LYS A 26 58.18 -26.79 -29.05
CA LYS A 26 56.86 -26.25 -28.69
C LYS A 26 56.80 -24.73 -28.61
N ASP A 27 57.95 -24.05 -28.76
CA ASP A 27 58.07 -22.59 -28.63
C ASP A 27 57.49 -22.09 -27.28
N VAL A 28 57.94 -22.74 -26.20
CA VAL A 28 57.58 -22.42 -24.81
C VAL A 28 58.85 -22.33 -23.98
N PRO A 29 59.08 -21.29 -23.17
CA PRO A 29 60.30 -21.15 -22.38
C PRO A 29 60.60 -22.37 -21.50
N LEU A 30 61.86 -22.82 -21.51
CA LEU A 30 62.37 -23.99 -20.79
C LEU A 30 61.92 -24.03 -19.32
N THR A 31 62.10 -22.92 -18.61
CA THR A 31 61.75 -22.78 -17.19
C THR A 31 60.25 -22.95 -16.94
N THR A 32 59.41 -22.53 -17.89
CA THR A 32 57.95 -22.65 -17.79
C THR A 32 57.50 -24.09 -17.97
N VAL A 33 58.08 -24.82 -18.92
CA VAL A 33 57.85 -26.27 -19.12
C VAL A 33 58.28 -27.06 -17.89
N TYR A 34 59.49 -26.80 -17.38
CA TYR A 34 60.00 -27.44 -16.18
C TYR A 34 59.06 -27.23 -14.98
N HIS A 35 58.68 -25.98 -14.70
CA HIS A 35 57.78 -25.66 -13.59
C HIS A 35 56.40 -26.32 -13.72
N ARG A 36 55.84 -26.39 -14.92
CA ARG A 36 54.54 -27.04 -15.17
C ARG A 36 54.60 -28.55 -15.00
N ASN A 37 55.65 -29.20 -15.49
CA ASN A 37 55.84 -30.64 -15.33
C ASN A 37 56.02 -31.04 -13.85
N HIS A 38 56.58 -30.15 -13.03
CA HIS A 38 56.71 -30.32 -11.58
C HIS A 38 55.49 -29.80 -10.79
N GLY A 39 54.34 -29.63 -11.45
CA GLY A 39 53.06 -29.33 -10.79
C GLY A 39 52.83 -27.88 -10.37
N ARG A 40 53.71 -26.93 -10.74
CA ARG A 40 53.48 -25.50 -10.44
C ARG A 40 52.37 -24.97 -11.36
N PRO A 41 51.26 -24.42 -10.84
CA PRO A 41 50.17 -23.88 -11.66
C PRO A 41 50.58 -22.57 -12.35
N SER A 42 49.86 -22.22 -13.41
CA SER A 42 50.14 -20.99 -14.16
C SER A 42 49.89 -19.73 -13.36
N ASN A 43 50.55 -18.63 -13.75
CA ASN A 43 50.28 -17.35 -13.10
C ASN A 43 48.80 -16.99 -13.27
N GLU A 44 48.20 -17.32 -14.42
CA GLU A 44 46.77 -17.19 -14.69
C GLU A 44 45.94 -18.11 -13.80
N ALA A 45 46.24 -19.41 -13.72
CA ALA A 45 45.51 -20.36 -12.88
C ALA A 45 45.66 -20.04 -11.38
N LYS A 46 46.83 -19.55 -10.97
CA LYS A 46 47.09 -19.07 -9.62
C LYS A 46 46.30 -17.79 -9.34
N ALA A 47 46.21 -16.87 -10.30
CA ALA A 47 45.39 -15.67 -10.18
C ALA A 47 43.89 -16.01 -10.12
N GLU A 48 43.42 -16.95 -10.94
CA GLU A 48 42.04 -17.47 -10.91
C GLU A 48 41.71 -18.10 -9.56
N GLY A 49 42.63 -18.90 -8.98
CA GLY A 49 42.46 -19.48 -7.64
C GLY A 49 42.50 -18.46 -6.49
N GLN A 50 42.95 -17.22 -6.75
CA GLN A 50 42.97 -16.12 -5.77
C GLN A 50 41.79 -15.15 -5.93
N LEU A 51 40.93 -15.35 -6.92
CA LEU A 51 39.73 -14.53 -7.08
C LEU A 51 38.76 -14.75 -5.93
N TYR A 52 38.07 -13.67 -5.55
CA TYR A 52 37.06 -13.72 -4.49
C TYR A 52 35.85 -14.58 -4.91
N LEU A 53 35.42 -14.42 -6.16
CA LEU A 53 34.42 -15.24 -6.82
C LEU A 53 35.11 -16.09 -7.88
N THR A 54 34.63 -17.31 -8.08
CA THR A 54 35.06 -18.17 -9.19
C THR A 54 34.68 -17.52 -10.54
N PRO A 55 35.36 -17.86 -11.65
CA PRO A 55 35.03 -17.32 -12.96
C PRO A 55 33.56 -17.52 -13.36
N SER A 56 32.95 -18.65 -12.99
CA SER A 56 31.54 -18.94 -13.23
C SER A 56 30.61 -18.05 -12.39
N GLU A 57 30.94 -17.80 -11.13
CA GLU A 57 30.20 -16.89 -10.25
C GLU A 57 30.32 -15.43 -10.72
N GLU A 58 31.51 -14.99 -11.14
CA GLU A 58 31.67 -13.65 -11.73
C GLU A 58 30.85 -13.49 -13.00
N LYS A 59 30.81 -14.51 -13.86
CA LYS A 59 29.97 -14.50 -15.08
C LYS A 59 28.47 -14.48 -14.77
N ALA A 60 28.04 -15.18 -13.71
CA ALA A 60 26.66 -15.12 -13.24
C ALA A 60 26.29 -13.72 -12.72
N LEU A 61 27.19 -13.10 -11.94
CA LEU A 61 27.03 -11.72 -11.47
C LEU A 61 26.99 -10.73 -12.64
N GLU A 62 27.85 -10.90 -13.64
CA GLU A 62 27.83 -10.10 -14.87
C GLU A 62 26.49 -10.20 -15.59
N LYS A 63 25.97 -11.43 -15.78
CA LYS A 63 24.65 -11.67 -16.39
C LYS A 63 23.53 -11.00 -15.59
N HIS A 64 23.55 -11.12 -14.26
CA HIS A 64 22.59 -10.47 -13.38
C HIS A 64 22.63 -8.95 -13.51
N LEU A 65 23.81 -8.34 -13.51
CA LEU A 65 23.95 -6.88 -13.62
C LEU A 65 23.46 -6.34 -14.97
N LYS A 66 23.68 -7.07 -16.07
CA LYS A 66 23.12 -6.73 -17.38
C LYS A 66 21.60 -6.76 -17.35
N LEU A 67 21.02 -7.88 -16.93
CA LEU A 67 19.56 -8.04 -16.84
C LEU A 67 18.92 -6.95 -15.97
N THR A 68 19.47 -6.69 -14.78
CA THR A 68 18.97 -5.66 -13.87
C THR A 68 19.05 -4.27 -14.51
N SER A 69 20.14 -3.96 -15.23
CA SER A 69 20.28 -2.69 -15.96
C SER A 69 19.26 -2.57 -17.09
N ASP A 70 19.05 -3.62 -17.87
CA ASP A 70 18.12 -3.64 -19.00
C ASP A 70 16.68 -3.44 -18.51
N LEU A 71 16.34 -4.00 -17.33
CA LEU A 71 15.06 -3.83 -16.64
C LEU A 71 14.89 -2.46 -15.97
N GLY A 72 15.79 -1.51 -16.25
CA GLY A 72 15.72 -0.12 -15.80
C GLY A 72 16.32 0.13 -14.40
N ASN A 73 16.88 -0.90 -13.75
CA ASN A 73 17.46 -0.83 -12.42
C ASN A 73 18.98 -0.66 -12.49
N HIS A 74 19.47 0.52 -12.12
CA HIS A 74 20.90 0.82 -12.17
C HIS A 74 21.57 0.51 -10.83
N VAL A 75 22.26 -0.64 -10.76
CA VAL A 75 22.99 -1.04 -9.55
C VAL A 75 24.18 -0.11 -9.33
N ARG A 76 24.21 0.61 -8.19
CA ARG A 76 25.35 1.49 -7.87
C ARG A 76 26.61 0.63 -7.66
N ILE A 77 27.77 1.14 -8.08
CA ILE A 77 29.06 0.41 -7.96
C ILE A 77 29.35 -0.08 -6.53
N LYS A 78 28.92 0.70 -5.53
CA LYS A 78 29.08 0.34 -4.11
C LYS A 78 28.34 -0.96 -3.73
N LEU A 79 27.26 -1.30 -4.43
CA LEU A 79 26.40 -2.45 -4.13
C LEU A 79 26.93 -3.75 -4.72
N ILE A 80 27.76 -3.67 -5.76
CA ILE A 80 28.37 -4.84 -6.41
C ILE A 80 29.19 -5.65 -5.38
N ARG A 81 29.81 -4.96 -4.42
CA ARG A 81 30.52 -5.58 -3.30
C ARG A 81 29.60 -6.44 -2.43
N SER A 82 28.38 -5.95 -2.13
CA SER A 82 27.39 -6.69 -1.35
C SER A 82 26.87 -7.90 -2.11
N LEU A 83 26.54 -7.75 -3.40
CA LEU A 83 26.08 -8.86 -4.24
C LEU A 83 27.12 -9.97 -4.33
N ALA A 84 28.39 -9.61 -4.52
CA ALA A 84 29.50 -10.57 -4.49
C ALA A 84 29.64 -11.25 -3.13
N PHE A 85 29.39 -10.51 -2.03
CA PHE A 85 29.40 -11.09 -0.69
C PHE A 85 28.25 -12.08 -0.49
N SER A 86 27.04 -11.78 -0.96
CA SER A 86 25.89 -12.68 -0.89
C SER A 86 26.15 -14.00 -1.64
N ILE A 87 26.76 -13.95 -2.83
CA ILE A 87 27.19 -15.17 -3.56
C ILE A 87 28.20 -15.96 -2.73
N ALA A 88 29.25 -15.30 -2.24
CA ALA A 88 30.30 -15.99 -1.48
C ALA A 88 29.76 -16.63 -0.18
N ARG A 89 28.79 -15.99 0.50
CA ARG A 89 28.12 -16.55 1.68
C ARG A 89 27.38 -17.85 1.37
N GLN A 90 26.71 -17.93 0.22
CA GLN A 90 26.00 -19.15 -0.19
C GLN A 90 26.94 -20.34 -0.47
N ARG A 91 28.21 -20.08 -0.77
CA ARG A 91 29.25 -21.11 -0.95
C ARG A 91 29.74 -21.72 0.38
N SER A 92 29.58 -21.03 1.51
CA SER A 92 30.17 -21.46 2.78
C SER A 92 29.35 -22.60 3.40
N THR A 93 29.87 -23.83 3.31
CA THR A 93 29.37 -25.00 4.06
C THR A 93 30.05 -25.16 5.43
N THR A 94 31.03 -24.31 5.74
CA THR A 94 31.81 -24.31 6.99
C THR A 94 31.55 -23.06 7.83
N ASP A 95 31.62 -23.21 9.16
CA ASP A 95 31.47 -22.16 10.20
C ASP A 95 32.50 -20.99 10.13
N LYS A 96 33.39 -20.97 9.13
CA LYS A 96 34.32 -19.85 8.95
C LYS A 96 33.61 -18.67 8.28
N ALA A 97 33.44 -17.59 9.03
CA ALA A 97 32.90 -16.34 8.51
C ALA A 97 33.73 -15.80 7.34
N ILE A 98 33.15 -15.85 6.13
CA ILE A 98 33.72 -15.20 4.95
C ILE A 98 33.66 -13.68 5.17
N LYS A 99 34.77 -12.99 4.91
CA LYS A 99 34.84 -11.52 5.00
C LYS A 99 34.30 -10.89 3.70
N PRO A 100 33.65 -9.71 3.77
CA PRO A 100 33.23 -9.01 2.57
C PRO A 100 34.43 -8.62 1.69
N PRO A 101 34.26 -8.52 0.35
CA PRO A 101 35.35 -8.16 -0.56
C PRO A 101 36.00 -6.81 -0.18
N GLY A 102 37.19 -6.49 -0.67
CA GLY A 102 37.79 -5.15 -0.45
C GLY A 102 37.00 -4.02 -1.13
N LYS A 103 37.16 -2.77 -0.67
CA LYS A 103 36.48 -1.58 -1.25
C LYS A 103 36.77 -1.39 -2.75
N ASN A 104 37.94 -1.81 -3.22
CA ASN A 104 38.39 -1.67 -4.61
C ASN A 104 38.00 -2.89 -5.48
N TRP A 105 37.42 -3.93 -4.90
CA TRP A 105 37.05 -5.14 -5.64
C TRP A 105 36.09 -4.85 -6.82
N PRO A 106 35.06 -3.99 -6.69
CA PRO A 106 34.19 -3.66 -7.82
C PRO A 106 34.93 -3.02 -9.00
N GLN A 107 35.96 -2.21 -8.76
CA GLN A 107 36.77 -1.62 -9.83
C GLN A 107 37.56 -2.69 -10.59
N GLY A 108 38.12 -3.65 -9.86
CA GLY A 108 38.78 -4.82 -10.44
C GLY A 108 37.82 -5.70 -11.25
N PHE A 109 36.60 -5.90 -10.75
CA PHE A 109 35.54 -6.63 -11.45
C PHE A 109 35.18 -5.96 -12.78
N VAL A 110 34.92 -4.65 -12.79
CA VAL A 110 34.63 -3.91 -14.04
C VAL A 110 35.79 -3.99 -15.03
N LYS A 111 37.05 -3.98 -14.57
CA LYS A 111 38.22 -4.15 -15.43
C LYS A 111 38.31 -5.54 -16.06
N ARG A 112 37.85 -6.59 -15.37
CA ARG A 112 37.81 -7.98 -15.88
C ARG A 112 36.65 -8.24 -16.84
N HIS A 113 35.55 -7.49 -16.72
CA HIS A 113 34.32 -7.69 -17.48
C HIS A 113 34.03 -6.48 -18.39
N PRO A 114 34.70 -6.36 -19.56
CA PRO A 114 34.61 -5.18 -20.43
C PRO A 114 33.22 -4.93 -21.03
N ALA A 115 32.31 -5.91 -20.97
CA ALA A 115 30.93 -5.72 -21.36
C ALA A 115 30.13 -4.85 -20.36
N LEU A 116 30.68 -4.55 -19.19
CA LEU A 116 30.11 -3.64 -18.20
C LEU A 116 30.91 -2.33 -18.19
N LYS A 117 30.21 -1.19 -18.25
CA LYS A 117 30.82 0.14 -18.19
C LYS A 117 30.27 0.95 -17.03
N ALA A 118 31.16 1.45 -16.18
CA ALA A 118 30.80 2.43 -15.17
C ALA A 118 30.43 3.77 -15.84
N LYS A 119 29.18 4.22 -15.67
CA LYS A 119 28.68 5.50 -16.19
C LYS A 119 28.06 6.32 -15.05
N ARG A 120 28.36 7.62 -15.01
CA ARG A 120 27.66 8.56 -14.11
C ARG A 120 26.37 9.02 -14.80
N LEU A 121 25.23 8.66 -14.24
CA LEU A 121 23.93 9.13 -14.70
C LEU A 121 23.58 10.45 -13.99
N ARG A 122 23.08 11.43 -14.75
CA ARG A 122 22.54 12.67 -14.18
C ARG A 122 21.05 12.46 -13.94
N ALA A 123 20.54 12.92 -12.81
CA ALA A 123 19.10 13.04 -12.63
C ALA A 123 18.56 14.03 -13.67
N MET A 124 17.53 13.64 -14.41
CA MET A 124 16.89 14.48 -15.42
C MET A 124 15.47 14.81 -14.97
N ASP A 125 15.04 16.04 -15.23
CA ASP A 125 13.69 16.49 -14.87
C ASP A 125 12.63 15.74 -15.69
N TRP A 126 11.61 15.24 -14.98
CA TRP A 126 10.59 14.31 -15.47
C TRP A 126 9.74 14.91 -16.60
N LYS A 127 9.55 16.24 -16.61
CA LYS A 127 8.75 16.95 -17.60
C LYS A 127 9.31 16.95 -19.04
N ARG A 128 10.57 16.54 -19.26
CA ARG A 128 11.23 16.61 -20.58
C ARG A 128 11.05 15.34 -21.44
N HIS A 129 10.34 14.33 -20.96
CA HIS A 129 10.40 12.96 -21.49
C HIS A 129 9.19 12.47 -22.31
N ASP A 130 8.15 13.29 -22.50
CA ASP A 130 6.92 12.91 -23.22
C ASP A 130 7.13 12.63 -24.71
N ASN A 131 8.09 13.30 -25.36
CA ASN A 131 8.32 13.15 -26.80
C ASN A 131 8.93 11.79 -27.22
N ASN A 132 9.30 10.92 -26.27
CA ASN A 132 9.90 9.62 -26.57
C ASN A 132 9.31 8.48 -25.72
N ILE A 133 8.00 8.47 -25.51
CA ILE A 133 7.32 7.36 -24.81
C ILE A 133 7.29 6.10 -25.68
N TYR A 134 7.08 6.24 -27.00
CA TYR A 134 6.94 5.11 -27.91
C TYR A 134 8.17 4.21 -27.94
N ASP A 135 9.37 4.75 -28.21
CA ASP A 135 10.59 3.94 -28.32
C ASP A 135 10.99 3.32 -26.97
N LYS A 136 10.74 4.04 -25.86
CA LYS A 136 10.96 3.50 -24.51
C LYS A 136 10.10 2.27 -24.23
N VAL A 137 8.82 2.33 -24.61
CA VAL A 137 7.88 1.24 -24.39
C VAL A 137 8.25 0.03 -25.24
N ILE A 138 8.68 0.24 -26.49
CA ILE A 138 9.19 -0.84 -27.35
C ILE A 138 10.41 -1.50 -26.72
N ASN A 139 11.46 -0.72 -26.42
CA ASN A 139 12.68 -1.26 -25.85
C ASN A 139 12.40 -1.98 -24.51
N TRP A 140 11.46 -1.48 -23.71
CA TRP A 140 11.05 -2.16 -22.48
C TRP A 140 10.33 -3.49 -22.75
N PHE A 141 9.44 -3.55 -23.74
CA PHE A 141 8.80 -4.80 -24.14
C PHE A 141 9.82 -5.82 -24.65
N GLU A 142 10.82 -5.41 -25.42
CA GLU A 142 11.91 -6.28 -25.88
C GLU A 142 12.71 -6.87 -24.72
N VAL A 143 12.98 -6.08 -23.67
CA VAL A 143 13.69 -6.57 -22.48
C VAL A 143 12.81 -7.50 -21.63
N ILE A 144 11.58 -7.07 -21.31
CA ILE A 144 10.68 -7.82 -20.42
C ILE A 144 10.21 -9.13 -21.06
N GLU A 145 10.18 -9.21 -22.39
CA GLU A 145 9.86 -10.43 -23.14
C GLU A 145 10.76 -11.60 -22.73
N ASN A 146 12.07 -11.35 -22.61
CA ASN A 146 13.04 -12.37 -22.22
C ASN A 146 12.80 -12.92 -20.81
N VAL A 147 12.25 -12.09 -19.92
CA VAL A 147 11.91 -12.49 -18.55
C VAL A 147 10.57 -13.23 -18.53
N VAL A 148 9.55 -12.68 -19.19
CA VAL A 148 8.19 -13.25 -19.18
C VAL A 148 8.11 -14.58 -19.92
N LYS A 149 8.93 -14.79 -20.96
CA LYS A 149 8.99 -16.04 -21.73
C LYS A 149 9.95 -17.08 -21.15
N ASP A 150 10.71 -16.76 -20.10
CA ASP A 150 11.61 -17.72 -19.46
C ASP A 150 10.80 -18.89 -18.87
N PRO A 151 11.05 -20.16 -19.28
CA PRO A 151 10.29 -21.31 -18.80
C PRO A 151 10.46 -21.58 -17.30
N THR A 152 11.49 -21.02 -16.66
CA THR A 152 11.68 -21.11 -15.21
C THR A 152 10.71 -20.20 -14.44
N ILE A 153 10.17 -19.17 -15.08
CA ILE A 153 9.28 -18.18 -14.49
C ILE A 153 7.83 -18.56 -14.82
N LEU A 154 7.12 -19.05 -13.81
CA LEU A 154 5.70 -19.34 -13.94
C LEU A 154 4.90 -18.03 -13.95
N SER A 155 3.80 -17.99 -14.71
CA SER A 155 2.91 -16.82 -14.74
C SER A 155 2.35 -16.46 -13.36
N GLU A 156 2.12 -17.45 -12.50
CA GLU A 156 1.72 -17.23 -11.10
C GLU A 156 2.79 -16.57 -10.22
N ASN A 157 4.05 -16.56 -10.69
CA ASN A 157 5.18 -15.93 -10.01
C ASN A 157 5.52 -14.55 -10.58
N VAL A 158 4.70 -14.02 -11.49
CA VAL A 158 4.84 -12.65 -12.00
C VAL A 158 3.80 -11.76 -11.35
N TYR A 159 4.29 -10.70 -10.71
CA TYR A 159 3.52 -9.81 -9.86
C TYR A 159 3.67 -8.38 -10.33
N ASN A 160 2.59 -7.61 -10.17
CA ASN A 160 2.56 -6.18 -10.33
C ASN A 160 2.19 -5.54 -9.00
N MET A 161 2.95 -4.54 -8.56
CA MET A 161 2.70 -3.79 -7.33
C MET A 161 2.57 -2.32 -7.66
N ASP A 162 1.62 -1.66 -6.99
CA ASP A 162 1.45 -0.23 -7.08
C ASP A 162 0.73 0.35 -5.86
N GLU A 163 0.85 1.66 -5.67
CA GLU A 163 0.17 2.42 -4.63
C GLU A 163 -1.04 3.19 -5.15
N THR A 164 -2.12 3.17 -4.37
CA THR A 164 -3.31 3.94 -4.69
C THR A 164 -3.79 4.77 -3.50
N GLY A 165 -4.02 6.05 -3.75
CA GLY A 165 -4.64 6.96 -2.80
C GLY A 165 -6.16 6.83 -2.83
N VAL A 166 -6.76 6.57 -1.66
CA VAL A 166 -8.21 6.50 -1.46
C VAL A 166 -8.64 7.62 -0.53
N MET A 167 -9.56 8.45 -1.00
CA MET A 167 -10.06 9.58 -0.25
C MET A 167 -11.15 9.16 0.72
N LEU A 168 -11.04 9.56 2.00
CA LEU A 168 -12.06 9.23 3.01
C LEU A 168 -13.40 9.92 2.74
N CYS A 169 -13.36 11.17 2.26
CA CYS A 169 -14.55 11.96 1.98
C CYS A 169 -14.94 11.94 0.50
N MET A 170 -16.22 12.12 0.24
CA MET A 170 -16.77 12.24 -1.12
C MET A 170 -16.66 13.66 -1.65
N LEU A 171 -15.90 13.84 -2.73
CA LEU A 171 -15.80 15.12 -3.44
C LEU A 171 -16.37 15.10 -4.87
N GLY A 172 -16.83 13.94 -5.34
CA GLY A 172 -17.33 13.81 -6.71
C GLY A 172 -18.78 14.28 -6.87
N SER A 173 -19.13 14.76 -8.06
CA SER A 173 -20.52 14.93 -8.45
C SER A 173 -21.20 13.57 -8.55
N VAL A 174 -22.43 13.48 -8.06
CA VAL A 174 -23.26 12.28 -8.13
C VAL A 174 -24.50 12.65 -8.93
N LYS A 175 -24.87 11.81 -9.89
CA LYS A 175 -26.14 11.96 -10.60
C LYS A 175 -27.26 11.52 -9.67
N VAL A 176 -28.07 12.46 -9.21
CA VAL A 176 -29.17 12.23 -8.27
C VAL A 176 -30.50 12.54 -8.92
N LEU A 177 -31.55 11.84 -8.49
CA LEU A 177 -32.92 12.23 -8.77
C LEU A 177 -33.35 13.19 -7.67
N VAL A 178 -33.66 14.43 -8.05
CA VAL A 178 -34.25 15.44 -7.18
C VAL A 178 -35.66 15.75 -7.66
N ARG A 179 -36.41 16.46 -6.83
CA ARG A 179 -37.72 16.96 -7.28
C ARG A 179 -37.51 17.92 -8.46
N ARG A 180 -38.47 17.97 -9.39
CA ARG A 180 -38.39 18.82 -10.59
C ARG A 180 -38.17 20.30 -10.26
N ASP A 181 -38.70 20.76 -9.13
CA ASP A 181 -38.62 22.13 -8.61
C ASP A 181 -37.35 22.42 -7.79
N ASP A 182 -36.47 21.43 -7.58
CA ASP A 182 -35.24 21.60 -6.81
C ASP A 182 -34.15 22.26 -7.67
N SER A 183 -33.98 23.56 -7.50
CA SER A 183 -32.96 24.35 -8.20
C SER A 183 -31.55 24.25 -7.59
N ARG A 184 -31.37 23.46 -6.52
CA ARG A 184 -30.06 23.33 -5.87
C ARG A 184 -29.10 22.52 -6.73
N GLY A 185 -28.09 23.20 -7.27
CA GLY A 185 -26.97 22.58 -7.99
C GLY A 185 -25.84 22.03 -7.12
N TYR A 186 -25.99 22.01 -5.80
CA TYR A 186 -24.93 21.66 -4.87
C TYR A 186 -25.39 20.71 -3.75
N ARG A 187 -24.47 19.87 -3.28
CA ARG A 187 -24.63 18.97 -2.14
C ARG A 187 -23.76 19.47 -0.99
N GLY A 188 -24.32 19.63 0.21
CA GLY A 188 -23.53 19.87 1.41
C GLY A 188 -22.64 18.67 1.72
N ALA A 189 -21.33 18.89 1.81
CA ALA A 189 -20.35 17.86 2.14
C ALA A 189 -19.46 18.32 3.30
N GLY A 190 -19.26 17.44 4.29
CA GLY A 190 -18.25 17.64 5.33
C GLY A 190 -16.86 17.39 4.74
N VAL A 191 -16.17 18.44 4.28
CA VAL A 191 -14.91 18.32 3.53
C VAL A 191 -13.71 18.20 4.48
N LYS A 192 -13.37 16.98 4.91
CA LYS A 192 -12.02 16.68 5.40
C LYS A 192 -11.28 15.84 4.37
N ARG A 193 -10.40 16.50 3.60
CA ARG A 193 -9.57 15.88 2.54
C ARG A 193 -8.47 15.03 3.15
N THR A 194 -8.81 13.87 3.68
CA THR A 194 -7.85 12.89 4.16
C THR A 194 -7.75 11.75 3.15
N MET A 195 -6.54 11.50 2.66
CA MET A 195 -6.23 10.38 1.77
C MET A 195 -5.53 9.29 2.57
N VAL A 196 -5.95 8.04 2.37
CA VAL A 196 -5.29 6.85 2.90
C VAL A 196 -4.68 6.13 1.71
N THR A 197 -3.42 5.73 1.82
CA THR A 197 -2.73 5.04 0.72
C THR A 197 -2.80 3.54 0.95
N ALA A 198 -3.08 2.77 -0.09
CA ALA A 198 -3.00 1.32 -0.06
C ALA A 198 -1.92 0.86 -1.05
N ILE A 199 -1.00 0.00 -0.58
CA ILE A 199 -0.09 -0.75 -1.45
C ILE A 199 -0.78 -2.06 -1.79
N GLU A 200 -1.03 -2.26 -3.08
CA GLU A 200 -1.73 -3.43 -3.62
C GLU A 200 -0.80 -4.21 -4.55
N CYS A 201 -1.02 -5.52 -4.64
CA CYS A 201 -0.23 -6.36 -5.51
C CYS A 201 -1.07 -7.49 -6.11
N ILE A 202 -0.94 -7.66 -7.42
CA ILE A 202 -1.68 -8.66 -8.20
C ILE A 202 -0.71 -9.52 -9.00
N SER A 203 -1.07 -10.77 -9.22
CA SER A 203 -0.29 -11.72 -10.01
C SER A 203 -0.90 -11.94 -11.38
N ALA A 204 -0.09 -12.35 -12.36
CA ALA A 204 -0.55 -12.56 -13.72
C ALA A 204 -1.56 -13.70 -13.88
N ASN A 205 -1.61 -14.66 -12.93
CA ASN A 205 -2.63 -15.72 -12.92
C ASN A 205 -3.99 -15.26 -12.34
N GLY A 206 -4.11 -14.00 -11.92
CA GLY A 206 -5.35 -13.43 -11.41
C GLY A 206 -5.53 -13.44 -9.90
N ARG A 207 -4.50 -13.76 -9.10
CA ARG A 207 -4.56 -13.67 -7.63
C ARG A 207 -4.13 -12.28 -7.15
N SER A 208 -4.84 -11.73 -6.16
CA SER A 208 -4.41 -10.55 -5.40
C SER A 208 -3.73 -10.96 -4.09
N LEU A 209 -2.63 -10.31 -3.72
CA LEU A 209 -2.02 -10.45 -2.39
C LEU A 209 -2.76 -9.61 -1.36
N LEU A 210 -2.56 -9.85 -0.06
CA LEU A 210 -3.11 -9.00 1.00
C LEU A 210 -2.42 -7.62 1.00
N PRO A 211 -3.17 -6.51 1.25
CA PRO A 211 -2.65 -5.16 1.11
C PRO A 211 -1.86 -4.68 2.34
N LEU A 212 -1.12 -3.60 2.13
CA LEU A 212 -0.58 -2.76 3.21
C LEU A 212 -1.22 -1.39 3.17
N ILE A 213 -1.90 -0.99 4.25
CA ILE A 213 -2.61 0.29 4.35
C ILE A 213 -1.77 1.30 5.13
N ILE A 214 -1.49 2.46 4.53
CA ILE A 214 -0.69 3.53 5.12
C ILE A 214 -1.62 4.65 5.63
N TRP A 215 -1.62 4.84 6.94
CA TRP A 215 -2.36 5.93 7.57
C TRP A 215 -1.56 7.23 7.53
N PRO A 216 -2.15 8.39 7.15
CA PRO A 216 -1.54 9.70 7.34
C PRO A 216 -1.52 10.06 8.84
N ALA A 217 -0.50 9.62 9.56
CA ALA A 217 -0.43 9.62 11.02
C ALA A 217 1.01 9.46 11.51
N THR A 218 1.21 9.58 12.83
CA THR A 218 2.49 9.29 13.51
C THR A 218 2.47 7.99 14.32
N THR A 219 1.31 7.36 14.48
CA THR A 219 1.10 6.17 15.32
C THR A 219 -0.09 5.35 14.85
N HIS A 220 -0.16 4.08 15.24
CA HIS A 220 -1.35 3.25 15.04
C HIS A 220 -2.39 3.52 16.13
N ARG A 221 -3.68 3.67 15.76
CA ARG A 221 -4.79 3.79 16.71
C ARG A 221 -5.71 2.57 16.70
N SER A 222 -6.22 2.19 17.87
CA SER A 222 -7.09 1.02 18.04
C SER A 222 -8.40 1.13 17.28
N ASN A 223 -8.95 2.33 17.09
CA ASN A 223 -10.25 2.48 16.45
C ASN A 223 -10.19 2.49 14.91
N TRP A 224 -9.01 2.43 14.28
CA TRP A 224 -8.88 2.47 12.81
C TRP A 224 -9.04 1.10 12.14
N THR A 225 -8.77 0.02 12.88
CA THR A 225 -8.78 -1.35 12.36
C THR A 225 -9.68 -2.24 13.22
N THR A 226 -10.89 -1.78 13.53
CA THR A 226 -11.90 -2.56 14.28
C THR A 226 -12.59 -3.59 13.40
N PHE A 227 -12.69 -3.34 12.09
CA PHE A 227 -13.19 -4.31 11.14
C PHE A 227 -12.19 -5.49 10.99
N PRO A 228 -12.65 -6.75 10.97
CA PRO A 228 -11.78 -7.91 10.79
C PRO A 228 -11.08 -7.92 9.42
N THR A 229 -9.76 -7.81 9.44
CA THR A 229 -8.91 -7.87 8.23
C THR A 229 -7.71 -8.79 8.46
N PRO A 230 -7.93 -10.11 8.65
CA PRO A 230 -6.85 -11.04 8.96
C PRO A 230 -5.75 -11.02 7.88
N GLY A 231 -4.50 -11.02 8.32
CA GLY A 231 -3.31 -11.01 7.45
C GLY A 231 -2.96 -9.66 6.79
N TRP A 232 -3.82 -8.64 6.90
CA TRP A 232 -3.51 -7.30 6.40
C TRP A 232 -2.41 -6.64 7.22
N HIS A 233 -1.66 -5.75 6.59
CA HIS A 233 -0.64 -4.95 7.24
C HIS A 233 -1.02 -3.47 7.24
N TYR A 234 -0.55 -2.77 8.25
CA TYR A 234 -0.83 -1.36 8.46
C TYR A 234 0.48 -0.64 8.71
N ALA A 235 0.68 0.46 8.02
CA ALA A 235 1.77 1.39 8.25
C ALA A 235 1.23 2.77 8.63
N TRP A 236 2.11 3.65 9.11
CA TRP A 236 1.81 5.07 9.25
C TRP A 236 2.95 5.90 8.67
N SER A 237 2.61 7.05 8.10
CA SER A 237 3.55 8.10 7.73
C SER A 237 2.88 9.46 7.92
N GLU A 238 3.65 10.50 8.24
CA GLU A 238 3.07 11.83 8.52
C GLU A 238 2.30 12.36 7.31
N SER A 239 2.83 12.14 6.11
CA SER A 239 2.23 12.55 4.85
C SER A 239 1.14 11.59 4.34
N GLY A 240 1.10 10.35 4.84
CA GLY A 240 0.25 9.27 4.33
C GLY A 240 0.81 8.58 3.07
N TYR A 241 1.95 9.01 2.56
CA TYR A 241 2.63 8.37 1.42
C TYR A 241 3.62 7.30 1.86
N THR A 242 4.03 6.47 0.92
CA THR A 242 5.10 5.48 1.10
C THR A 242 6.46 6.16 1.25
N ASP A 243 7.40 5.46 1.87
CA ASP A 243 8.81 5.81 1.92
C ASP A 243 9.67 4.55 1.79
N SER A 244 10.99 4.73 1.65
CA SER A 244 11.91 3.60 1.49
C SER A 244 11.82 2.54 2.59
N LYS A 245 11.51 2.94 3.83
CA LYS A 245 11.38 2.01 4.96
C LYS A 245 10.09 1.20 4.84
N ILE A 246 8.97 1.86 4.51
CA ILE A 246 7.69 1.20 4.27
C ILE A 246 7.79 0.25 3.08
N SER A 247 8.47 0.65 1.99
CA SER A 247 8.68 -0.21 0.82
C SER A 247 9.46 -1.49 1.16
N LEU A 248 10.53 -1.39 1.94
CA LEU A 248 11.29 -2.56 2.40
C LEU A 248 10.48 -3.46 3.35
N GLU A 249 9.77 -2.86 4.31
CA GLU A 249 8.89 -3.60 5.23
C GLU A 249 7.73 -4.28 4.48
N TRP A 250 7.18 -3.66 3.43
CA TRP A 250 6.20 -4.27 2.55
C TRP A 250 6.80 -5.47 1.82
N LEU A 251 7.99 -5.32 1.23
CA LEU A 251 8.66 -6.41 0.51
C LEU A 251 8.92 -7.62 1.42
N THR A 252 9.41 -7.36 2.63
CA THR A 252 9.84 -8.41 3.58
C THR A 252 8.70 -9.02 4.39
N ARG A 253 7.67 -8.25 4.75
CA ARG A 253 6.55 -8.73 5.59
C ARG A 253 5.30 -9.11 4.81
N VAL A 254 5.12 -8.53 3.63
CA VAL A 254 3.88 -8.70 2.84
C VAL A 254 4.15 -9.53 1.60
N PHE A 255 5.09 -9.11 0.74
CA PHE A 255 5.33 -9.76 -0.54
C PHE A 255 6.02 -11.12 -0.39
N ASP A 256 7.19 -11.17 0.25
CA ASP A 256 7.98 -12.41 0.34
C ASP A 256 7.20 -13.54 1.06
N PRO A 257 6.56 -13.34 2.23
CA PRO A 257 5.85 -14.40 2.92
C PRO A 257 4.66 -14.97 2.14
N GLN A 258 3.97 -14.14 1.34
CA GLN A 258 2.80 -14.56 0.56
C GLN A 258 3.14 -15.24 -0.78
N THR A 259 4.39 -15.12 -1.24
CA THR A 259 4.81 -15.58 -2.58
C THR A 259 5.88 -16.67 -2.54
N LYS A 260 6.73 -16.70 -1.49
CA LYS A 260 7.88 -17.61 -1.39
C LYS A 260 7.49 -19.08 -1.43
N GLY A 261 6.47 -19.45 -0.66
CA GLY A 261 5.97 -20.84 -0.61
C GLY A 261 5.42 -21.30 -1.96
N GLN A 262 4.64 -20.44 -2.64
CA GLN A 262 4.09 -20.74 -3.97
C GLN A 262 5.20 -20.87 -5.03
N ALA A 263 6.23 -20.02 -4.96
CA ALA A 263 7.31 -20.06 -5.92
C ALA A 263 8.17 -21.33 -5.82
N ASN A 264 8.19 -22.00 -4.66
CA ASN A 264 8.93 -23.25 -4.43
C ASN A 264 10.39 -23.19 -4.94
N GLY A 265 11.09 -22.11 -4.61
CA GLY A 265 12.47 -21.85 -5.04
C GLY A 265 12.64 -21.29 -6.46
N LYS A 266 11.58 -21.27 -7.29
CA LYS A 266 11.62 -20.65 -8.63
C LYS A 266 11.70 -19.12 -8.53
N PRO A 267 12.22 -18.44 -9.57
CA PRO A 267 12.28 -16.98 -9.59
C PRO A 267 10.89 -16.35 -9.55
N ARG A 268 10.80 -15.20 -8.87
CA ARG A 268 9.59 -14.36 -8.81
C ARG A 268 9.88 -13.03 -9.47
N VAL A 269 8.98 -12.54 -10.32
CA VAL A 269 9.13 -11.24 -10.97
C VAL A 269 8.21 -10.25 -10.27
N LEU A 270 8.76 -9.11 -9.87
CA LEU A 270 8.01 -8.01 -9.29
C LEU A 270 8.15 -6.78 -10.20
N ILE A 271 7.05 -6.41 -10.85
CA ILE A 271 6.95 -5.23 -11.70
C ILE A 271 6.39 -4.09 -10.86
N CYS A 272 7.11 -2.98 -10.76
CA CYS A 272 6.69 -1.77 -10.05
C CYS A 272 7.00 -0.52 -10.87
N ASP A 273 6.43 0.62 -10.45
CA ASP A 273 6.78 1.89 -11.04
C ASP A 273 8.23 2.30 -10.72
N GLY A 274 8.64 3.41 -11.32
CA GLY A 274 9.98 3.95 -11.14
C GLY A 274 10.17 4.83 -9.92
N PHE A 275 9.34 4.76 -8.89
CA PHE A 275 9.47 5.66 -7.76
C PHE A 275 10.69 5.32 -6.90
N GLY A 276 11.49 6.35 -6.56
CA GLY A 276 12.83 6.17 -5.98
C GLY A 276 12.86 5.48 -4.61
N THR A 277 11.71 5.32 -3.94
CA THR A 277 11.61 4.58 -2.68
C THR A 277 11.70 3.07 -2.86
N HIS A 278 11.49 2.55 -4.09
CA HIS A 278 11.57 1.12 -4.41
C HIS A 278 13.00 0.64 -4.75
N GLU A 279 13.96 1.56 -4.86
CA GLU A 279 15.32 1.28 -5.35
C GLU A 279 16.40 1.49 -4.28
N THR A 280 16.08 1.21 -3.01
CA THR A 280 17.10 1.25 -1.96
C THR A 280 18.03 0.05 -2.06
N LEU A 281 19.24 0.23 -1.51
CA LEU A 281 20.23 -0.84 -1.44
C LEU A 281 19.67 -2.09 -0.77
N GLU A 282 19.03 -1.90 0.38
CA GLU A 282 18.49 -2.98 1.20
C GLU A 282 17.41 -3.78 0.43
N MET A 283 16.59 -3.11 -0.38
CA MET A 283 15.59 -3.78 -1.21
C MET A 283 16.25 -4.59 -2.34
N LEU A 284 17.24 -4.03 -3.04
CA LEU A 284 17.93 -4.75 -4.11
C LEU A 284 18.71 -5.98 -3.59
N GLU A 285 19.38 -5.84 -2.44
CA GLU A 285 20.04 -6.96 -1.75
C GLU A 285 19.02 -8.03 -1.35
N TYR A 286 17.90 -7.63 -0.74
CA TYR A 286 16.86 -8.58 -0.32
C TYR A 286 16.23 -9.31 -1.52
N CYS A 287 15.96 -8.60 -2.61
CA CYS A 287 15.46 -9.18 -3.85
C CYS A 287 16.43 -10.22 -4.42
N PHE A 288 17.72 -9.87 -4.49
CA PHE A 288 18.77 -10.77 -4.96
C PHE A 288 18.86 -12.05 -4.10
N GLU A 289 18.88 -11.90 -2.78
CA GLU A 289 18.99 -13.02 -1.83
C GLU A 289 17.76 -13.94 -1.84
N ASN A 290 16.59 -13.44 -2.22
CA ASN A 290 15.33 -14.20 -2.24
C ASN A 290 14.85 -14.58 -3.64
N ASN A 291 15.71 -14.52 -4.66
CA ASN A 291 15.36 -14.88 -6.05
C ASN A 291 14.15 -14.09 -6.58
N ILE A 292 14.13 -12.79 -6.29
CA ILE A 292 13.12 -11.83 -6.78
C ILE A 292 13.79 -10.94 -7.83
N ILE A 293 13.23 -10.96 -9.05
CA ILE A 293 13.62 -10.11 -10.16
C ILE A 293 12.76 -8.86 -10.10
N LEU A 294 13.37 -7.73 -9.74
CA LEU A 294 12.70 -6.43 -9.74
C LEU A 294 12.74 -5.84 -11.16
N CYS A 295 11.57 -5.50 -11.69
CA CYS A 295 11.38 -4.92 -13.01
C CYS A 295 10.76 -3.54 -12.88
N ARG A 296 11.41 -2.52 -13.43
CA ARG A 296 10.91 -1.15 -13.38
C ARG A 296 10.12 -0.83 -14.65
N LEU A 297 8.96 -0.21 -14.49
CA LEU A 297 8.25 0.38 -15.63
C LEU A 297 8.99 1.61 -16.17
N PRO A 298 8.96 1.85 -17.50
CA PRO A 298 9.47 3.09 -18.06
C PRO A 298 8.75 4.31 -17.47
N SER A 299 9.47 5.41 -17.27
CA SER A 299 8.89 6.64 -16.73
C SER A 299 7.70 7.13 -17.56
N HIS A 300 6.66 7.63 -16.89
CA HIS A 300 5.42 8.15 -17.49
C HIS A 300 4.57 7.12 -18.25
N THR A 301 4.71 5.83 -17.93
CA THR A 301 3.96 4.77 -18.62
C THR A 301 2.99 3.99 -17.73
N SER A 302 2.84 4.32 -16.43
CA SER A 302 2.00 3.55 -15.51
C SER A 302 0.56 3.41 -16.02
N HIS A 303 -0.04 4.51 -16.51
CA HIS A 303 -1.37 4.54 -17.12
C HIS A 303 -1.55 3.64 -18.38
N LYS A 304 -0.49 3.00 -18.87
CA LYS A 304 -0.49 2.07 -20.02
C LYS A 304 0.05 0.68 -19.66
N LEU A 305 1.09 0.61 -18.83
CA LEU A 305 1.86 -0.60 -18.58
C LEU A 305 1.69 -1.16 -17.17
N GLN A 306 1.00 -0.46 -16.26
CA GLN A 306 0.78 -0.90 -14.88
C GLN A 306 -0.60 -1.58 -14.75
N PRO A 307 -0.67 -2.92 -14.62
CA PRO A 307 -1.93 -3.65 -14.42
C PRO A 307 -2.81 -3.06 -13.31
N CYS A 308 -2.22 -2.67 -12.18
CA CYS A 308 -2.95 -2.06 -11.08
C CYS A 308 -3.75 -0.81 -11.50
N ASP A 309 -3.09 0.14 -12.17
CA ASP A 309 -3.70 1.38 -12.67
C ASP A 309 -4.72 1.13 -13.79
N VAL A 310 -4.37 0.28 -14.76
CA VAL A 310 -5.19 0.06 -15.97
C VAL A 310 -6.47 -0.71 -15.66
N GLY A 311 -6.44 -1.63 -14.67
CA GLY A 311 -7.54 -2.56 -14.45
C GLY A 311 -8.29 -2.38 -13.13
N VAL A 312 -7.60 -2.45 -11.99
CA VAL A 312 -8.27 -2.70 -10.70
C VAL A 312 -8.49 -1.45 -9.85
N PHE A 313 -7.67 -0.41 -10.01
CA PHE A 313 -7.79 0.80 -9.18
C PHE A 313 -9.02 1.66 -9.49
N ALA A 314 -9.42 1.78 -10.75
CA ALA A 314 -10.65 2.52 -11.08
C ALA A 314 -11.92 1.83 -10.52
N PRO A 315 -12.14 0.51 -10.74
CA PRO A 315 -13.22 -0.22 -10.09
C PRO A 315 -13.18 -0.17 -8.56
N LEU A 316 -11.99 -0.27 -7.96
CA LEU A 316 -11.81 -0.16 -6.51
C LEU A 316 -12.29 1.20 -5.99
N LYS A 317 -11.84 2.29 -6.62
CA LYS A 317 -12.23 3.65 -6.22
C LYS A 317 -13.72 3.91 -6.44
N ALA A 318 -14.33 3.31 -7.47
CA ALA A 318 -15.76 3.36 -7.70
C ALA A 318 -16.53 2.60 -6.60
N ALA A 319 -16.19 1.34 -6.35
CA ALA A 319 -16.84 0.53 -5.32
C ALA A 319 -16.68 1.14 -3.92
N TYR A 320 -15.50 1.66 -3.58
CA TYR A 320 -15.26 2.35 -2.31
C TYR A 320 -16.14 3.60 -2.18
N ARG A 321 -16.29 4.36 -3.26
CA ARG A 321 -17.18 5.51 -3.31
C ARG A 321 -18.61 5.04 -3.01
N ASP A 322 -19.13 4.05 -3.70
CA ASP A 322 -20.51 3.59 -3.47
C ASP A 322 -20.76 3.18 -1.99
N GLU A 323 -19.83 2.47 -1.36
CA GLU A 323 -19.95 2.11 0.06
C GLU A 323 -19.85 3.33 0.98
N ALA A 324 -18.91 4.25 0.70
CA ALA A 324 -18.75 5.48 1.45
C ALA A 324 -20.02 6.35 1.34
N GLU A 325 -20.71 6.36 0.20
CA GLU A 325 -21.91 7.17 -0.01
C GLU A 325 -23.04 6.67 0.89
N ARG A 326 -23.28 5.36 0.88
CA ARG A 326 -24.28 4.70 1.72
C ARG A 326 -24.08 5.02 3.19
N LEU A 327 -22.83 4.94 3.66
CA LEU A 327 -22.51 5.27 5.05
C LEU A 327 -22.70 6.77 5.34
N TYR A 328 -22.26 7.64 4.43
CA TYR A 328 -22.38 9.09 4.59
C TYR A 328 -23.83 9.54 4.75
N TRP A 329 -24.77 8.90 4.06
CA TRP A 329 -26.20 9.19 4.19
C TRP A 329 -26.69 9.09 5.63
N VAL A 330 -26.12 8.17 6.41
CA VAL A 330 -26.50 7.89 7.79
C VAL A 330 -25.66 8.66 8.80
N THR A 331 -24.33 8.65 8.66
CA THR A 331 -23.41 9.20 9.69
C THR A 331 -23.05 10.67 9.46
N LYS A 332 -23.31 11.20 8.25
CA LYS A 332 -22.89 12.54 7.77
C LYS A 332 -21.38 12.82 7.83
N THR A 333 -20.57 11.86 8.27
CA THR A 333 -19.12 11.99 8.43
C THR A 333 -18.42 10.65 8.20
N ILE A 334 -17.29 10.69 7.49
CA ILE A 334 -16.43 9.51 7.28
C ILE A 334 -15.04 9.84 7.80
N GLY A 335 -14.64 9.10 8.83
CA GLY A 335 -13.30 9.11 9.41
C GLY A 335 -12.50 7.85 9.13
N LYS A 336 -11.23 7.82 9.57
CA LYS A 336 -10.29 6.69 9.38
C LYS A 336 -10.82 5.38 9.97
N GLU A 337 -11.60 5.46 11.03
CA GLU A 337 -12.28 4.33 11.68
C GLU A 337 -13.26 3.58 10.79
N HIS A 338 -13.71 4.19 9.67
CA HIS A 338 -14.60 3.57 8.68
C HIS A 338 -13.85 2.98 7.50
N PHE A 339 -12.58 3.33 7.32
CA PHE A 339 -11.87 3.00 6.10
C PHE A 339 -11.82 1.49 5.86
N THR A 340 -11.50 0.69 6.88
CA THR A 340 -11.33 -0.77 6.72
C THR A 340 -12.65 -1.47 6.40
N SER A 341 -13.76 -1.08 7.01
CA SER A 341 -15.09 -1.65 6.71
C SER A 341 -15.63 -1.26 5.34
N LEU A 342 -15.21 -0.13 4.79
CA LEU A 342 -15.56 0.31 3.43
C LEU A 342 -14.62 -0.28 2.37
N TYR A 343 -13.32 -0.33 2.68
CA TYR A 343 -12.27 -0.74 1.74
C TYR A 343 -12.26 -2.25 1.50
N SER A 344 -12.47 -3.09 2.53
CA SER A 344 -12.46 -4.55 2.33
C SER A 344 -13.53 -5.01 1.33
N PRO A 345 -14.82 -4.67 1.46
CA PRO A 345 -15.83 -5.08 0.49
C PRO A 345 -15.62 -4.46 -0.90
N ALA A 346 -15.16 -3.20 -0.97
CA ALA A 346 -14.83 -2.54 -2.23
C ALA A 346 -13.68 -3.25 -2.97
N ARG A 347 -12.67 -3.69 -2.21
CA ARG A 347 -11.54 -4.46 -2.72
C ARG A 347 -12.00 -5.82 -3.25
N ASP A 348 -12.85 -6.53 -2.53
CA ASP A 348 -13.37 -7.84 -2.97
C ASP A 348 -14.17 -7.73 -4.29
N LYS A 349 -14.93 -6.64 -4.47
CA LYS A 349 -15.65 -6.33 -5.71
C LYS A 349 -14.71 -5.99 -6.88
N ALA A 350 -13.60 -5.31 -6.61
CA ALA A 350 -12.69 -4.83 -7.64
C ALA A 350 -11.61 -5.85 -8.04
N PHE A 351 -11.03 -6.57 -7.07
CA PHE A 351 -9.90 -7.49 -7.25
C PHE A 351 -10.35 -8.91 -7.59
N THR A 352 -11.29 -9.04 -8.52
CA THR A 352 -11.72 -10.35 -9.02
C THR A 352 -10.68 -10.92 -9.97
N LYS A 353 -10.60 -12.26 -10.06
CA LYS A 353 -9.73 -12.95 -11.03
C LYS A 353 -9.94 -12.45 -12.46
N ARG A 354 -11.20 -12.18 -12.83
CA ARG A 354 -11.57 -11.63 -14.14
C ARG A 354 -10.96 -10.24 -14.35
N ASN A 355 -11.13 -9.32 -13.40
CA ASN A 355 -10.61 -7.96 -13.53
C ASN A 355 -9.09 -7.94 -13.57
N ILE A 356 -8.43 -8.75 -12.72
CA ILE A 356 -6.97 -8.84 -12.68
C ILE A 356 -6.43 -9.40 -14.00
N THR A 357 -6.94 -10.52 -14.48
CA THR A 357 -6.48 -11.10 -15.76
C THR A 357 -6.77 -10.18 -16.95
N ALA A 358 -7.90 -9.48 -16.95
CA ALA A 358 -8.18 -8.44 -17.96
C ALA A 358 -7.19 -7.28 -17.89
N ALA A 359 -6.78 -6.86 -16.69
CA ALA A 359 -5.78 -5.80 -16.49
C ALA A 359 -4.42 -6.19 -17.11
N TRP A 360 -3.94 -7.39 -16.81
CA TRP A 360 -2.70 -7.92 -17.39
C TRP A 360 -2.76 -8.08 -18.90
N ALA A 361 -3.91 -8.48 -19.44
CA ALA A 361 -4.11 -8.59 -20.87
C ALA A 361 -4.21 -7.21 -21.55
N ALA A 362 -4.71 -6.19 -20.86
CA ALA A 362 -4.79 -4.82 -21.36
C ALA A 362 -3.40 -4.15 -21.44
N THR A 363 -2.51 -4.46 -20.50
CA THR A 363 -1.11 -3.97 -20.51
C THR A 363 -0.19 -4.77 -21.43
N GLY A 364 -0.70 -5.77 -22.14
CA GLY A 364 0.08 -6.57 -23.10
C GLY A 364 1.12 -7.49 -22.46
N LEU A 365 1.08 -7.68 -21.14
CA LEU A 365 2.06 -8.50 -20.43
C LEU A 365 1.65 -9.97 -20.33
N PHE A 366 0.38 -10.24 -20.03
CA PHE A 366 -0.14 -11.62 -19.95
C PHE A 366 -1.56 -11.75 -20.52
N PRO A 367 -1.78 -12.55 -21.58
CA PRO A 367 -0.74 -13.15 -22.44
C PRO A 367 0.14 -12.08 -23.08
N PHE A 368 1.42 -12.40 -23.30
CA PHE A 368 2.39 -11.44 -23.83
C PHE A 368 2.01 -11.00 -25.24
N ASN A 369 1.64 -9.73 -25.40
CA ASN A 369 1.22 -9.11 -26.63
C ASN A 369 1.40 -7.57 -26.56
N PRO A 370 2.61 -7.07 -26.90
CA PRO A 370 2.93 -5.64 -26.89
C PRO A 370 2.02 -4.77 -27.76
N ASP A 371 1.50 -5.32 -28.87
CA ASP A 371 0.67 -4.58 -29.83
C ASP A 371 -0.60 -3.99 -29.20
N ARG A 372 -1.11 -4.62 -28.14
CA ARG A 372 -2.27 -4.11 -27.40
C ARG A 372 -2.03 -2.72 -26.83
N VAL A 373 -0.81 -2.47 -26.35
CA VAL A 373 -0.43 -1.16 -25.81
C VAL A 373 0.08 -0.25 -26.91
N LEU A 374 0.94 -0.76 -27.79
CA LEU A 374 1.58 0.04 -28.85
C LEU A 374 0.58 0.66 -29.82
N LYS A 375 -0.56 0.01 -30.09
CA LYS A 375 -1.66 0.60 -30.89
C LYS A 375 -2.30 1.83 -30.24
N THR A 376 -2.21 1.97 -28.92
CA THR A 376 -2.82 3.09 -28.16
C THR A 376 -1.85 4.23 -27.90
N ILE A 377 -0.56 4.03 -28.17
CA ILE A 377 0.47 5.07 -28.07
C ILE A 377 0.58 5.70 -29.45
N LEU A 378 0.30 7.00 -29.52
CA LEU A 378 0.50 7.76 -30.75
C LEU A 378 1.97 7.60 -31.17
N LYS A 379 2.21 7.03 -32.34
CA LYS A 379 3.49 7.23 -33.03
C LYS A 379 3.66 8.74 -33.21
N PRO A 380 4.85 9.32 -33.02
CA PRO A 380 5.06 10.74 -33.27
C PRO A 380 4.63 11.04 -34.72
N LEU A 381 3.50 11.71 -34.89
CA LEU A 381 2.95 12.05 -36.19
C LEU A 381 2.73 13.55 -36.26
N ALA A 382 3.10 14.12 -37.41
CA ALA A 382 2.78 15.48 -37.80
C ALA A 382 1.27 15.74 -37.63
N GLN A 383 0.99 16.97 -37.17
CA GLN A 383 -0.28 17.51 -36.74
C GLN A 383 -1.45 17.15 -37.67
N LEU A 384 -2.49 16.52 -37.11
CA LEU A 384 -3.82 16.50 -37.71
C LEU A 384 -4.82 17.15 -36.75
N THR A 385 -5.35 18.26 -37.23
CA THR A 385 -6.34 19.16 -36.66
C THR A 385 -7.73 18.51 -36.72
N ILE A 386 -8.48 18.54 -35.61
CA ILE A 386 -9.90 18.18 -35.59
C ILE A 386 -10.69 19.41 -35.15
N THR A 387 -11.66 19.83 -35.97
CA THR A 387 -12.66 20.86 -35.68
C THR A 387 -13.91 20.26 -35.03
N PRO A 388 -14.54 20.94 -34.05
CA PRO A 388 -15.79 20.52 -33.41
C PRO A 388 -17.03 21.12 -34.11
N ALA A 389 -18.21 20.53 -33.88
CA ALA A 389 -19.51 21.09 -34.25
C ALA A 389 -20.50 21.02 -33.07
N ASP A 390 -21.23 22.12 -32.91
CA ASP A 390 -22.07 22.50 -31.77
C ASP A 390 -23.49 21.90 -31.74
N GLU A 391 -24.09 22.02 -30.55
CA GLU A 391 -25.47 21.75 -30.16
C GLU A 391 -26.51 22.69 -30.82
N VAL A 392 -27.80 22.30 -30.74
CA VAL A 392 -28.91 23.06 -30.10
C VAL A 392 -30.27 22.50 -30.57
N GLY A 393 -31.24 22.38 -29.65
CA GLY A 393 -32.66 22.35 -30.01
C GLY A 393 -33.65 21.81 -28.96
N SER A 394 -34.20 22.71 -28.13
CA SER A 394 -35.41 22.60 -27.27
C SER A 394 -36.68 22.32 -28.12
N CYS A 395 -37.89 21.94 -27.69
CA CYS A 395 -38.73 22.10 -26.50
C CYS A 395 -39.95 21.14 -26.66
N LEU A 396 -40.68 20.79 -25.59
CA LEU A 396 -42.15 21.02 -25.43
C LEU A 396 -42.70 20.29 -24.19
N GLN A 397 -43.70 20.92 -23.58
CA GLN A 397 -44.28 20.65 -22.27
C GLN A 397 -45.38 19.59 -22.34
N ASP A 398 -45.36 18.61 -21.44
CA ASP A 398 -46.45 17.65 -21.24
C ASP A 398 -47.44 18.16 -20.18
N GLU A 399 -48.72 18.19 -20.56
CA GLU A 399 -49.87 18.51 -19.72
C GLU A 399 -50.07 17.46 -18.61
N VAL A 400 -50.36 17.96 -17.41
CA VAL A 400 -50.64 17.17 -16.21
C VAL A 400 -52.07 16.65 -16.25
N LEU A 401 -52.25 15.33 -16.42
CA LEU A 401 -53.53 14.67 -16.19
C LEU A 401 -53.69 14.39 -14.68
N ASN A 402 -54.56 15.13 -14.01
CA ASN A 402 -54.94 14.88 -12.62
C ASN A 402 -55.65 13.51 -12.49
N SER A 403 -54.91 12.51 -12.02
CA SER A 403 -55.50 11.24 -11.57
C SER A 403 -55.97 11.34 -10.11
N PRO A 404 -57.13 10.75 -9.77
CA PRO A 404 -57.72 10.86 -8.44
C PRO A 404 -56.91 10.07 -7.40
N VAL A 405 -56.80 10.68 -6.22
CA VAL A 405 -55.90 10.29 -5.11
C VAL A 405 -56.19 8.88 -4.57
N THR A 406 -55.14 8.06 -4.53
CA THR A 406 -55.10 6.76 -3.85
C THR A 406 -55.08 6.98 -2.33
N PRO A 407 -55.86 6.22 -1.53
CA PRO A 407 -55.85 6.35 -0.08
C PRO A 407 -54.49 5.95 0.51
N VAL A 408 -53.91 6.84 1.32
CA VAL A 408 -52.57 6.71 1.93
C VAL A 408 -52.62 6.44 3.45
N SER A 409 -53.81 6.23 4.02
CA SER A 409 -53.99 5.93 5.46
C SER A 409 -54.76 4.63 5.69
N ALA A 410 -54.48 3.97 6.81
CA ALA A 410 -55.18 2.74 7.23
C ALA A 410 -56.70 2.97 7.39
N GLU A 411 -57.11 4.15 7.83
CA GLU A 411 -58.51 4.56 7.98
C GLU A 411 -59.22 4.74 6.62
N ALA A 412 -58.53 5.30 5.63
CA ALA A 412 -59.05 5.43 4.27
C ALA A 412 -59.14 4.07 3.54
N LEU A 413 -58.21 3.16 3.84
CA LEU A 413 -58.20 1.79 3.34
C LEU A 413 -59.35 0.95 3.96
N MET A 414 -59.60 1.12 5.26
CA MET A 414 -60.74 0.53 5.98
C MET A 414 -62.08 1.09 5.50
N SER A 415 -62.15 2.40 5.24
CA SER A 415 -63.35 3.04 4.67
C SER A 415 -63.66 2.53 3.26
N LEU A 416 -62.64 2.34 2.42
CA LEU A 416 -62.80 1.75 1.08
C LEU A 416 -63.23 0.27 1.16
N HIS A 417 -62.65 -0.51 2.09
CA HIS A 417 -63.04 -1.90 2.34
C HIS A 417 -64.51 -2.03 2.80
N ASN A 418 -64.96 -1.14 3.68
CA ASN A 418 -66.35 -1.10 4.14
C ASN A 418 -67.31 -0.68 3.00
N LEU A 419 -66.88 0.24 2.13
CA LEU A 419 -67.64 0.64 0.93
C LEU A 419 -67.80 -0.52 -0.06
N ILE A 420 -66.76 -1.36 -0.24
CA ILE A 420 -66.82 -2.59 -1.05
C ILE A 420 -67.79 -3.61 -0.44
N LYS A 421 -67.81 -3.75 0.89
CA LYS A 421 -68.73 -4.66 1.60
C LYS A 421 -70.21 -4.24 1.52
N GLN A 422 -70.48 -2.96 1.34
CA GLN A 422 -71.85 -2.39 1.33
C GLN A 422 -72.42 -2.18 -0.09
N ASP A 423 -71.61 -2.32 -1.16
CA ASP A 423 -72.02 -2.03 -2.54
C ASP A 423 -72.69 -3.25 -3.21
N GLN A 424 -74.01 -3.21 -3.39
CA GLN A 424 -74.81 -4.22 -4.12
C GLN A 424 -75.06 -3.85 -5.61
N SER A 425 -74.37 -2.83 -6.16
CA SER A 425 -74.61 -2.31 -7.52
C SER A 425 -73.49 -2.64 -8.54
N SER A 426 -73.82 -2.48 -9.84
CA SER A 426 -73.00 -2.70 -11.06
C SER A 426 -71.54 -3.16 -10.89
N THR A 427 -71.22 -4.33 -11.47
CA THR A 427 -69.92 -5.03 -11.45
C THR A 427 -68.71 -4.13 -11.75
N GLN A 428 -68.89 -3.11 -12.60
CA GLN A 428 -67.82 -2.18 -12.99
C GLN A 428 -67.39 -1.23 -11.85
N ARG A 429 -68.29 -0.88 -10.93
CA ARG A 429 -68.00 -0.02 -9.77
C ARG A 429 -67.25 -0.80 -8.68
N GLN A 430 -67.71 -2.03 -8.40
CA GLN A 430 -67.02 -2.96 -7.51
C GLN A 430 -65.59 -3.25 -8.00
N GLN A 431 -65.40 -3.49 -9.31
CA GLN A 431 -64.08 -3.72 -9.90
C GLN A 431 -63.14 -2.51 -9.71
N ARG A 432 -63.64 -1.27 -9.83
CA ARG A 432 -62.85 -0.05 -9.56
C ARG A 432 -62.47 0.09 -8.08
N HIS A 433 -63.36 -0.23 -7.15
CA HIS A 433 -63.03 -0.18 -5.72
C HIS A 433 -62.01 -1.25 -5.32
N VAL A 434 -62.15 -2.48 -5.85
CA VAL A 434 -61.17 -3.56 -5.65
C VAL A 434 -59.80 -3.17 -6.24
N GLN A 435 -59.77 -2.57 -7.44
CA GLN A 435 -58.51 -2.09 -8.03
C GLN A 435 -57.86 -0.98 -7.19
N LYS A 436 -58.63 -0.05 -6.62
CA LYS A 436 -58.11 0.98 -5.71
C LYS A 436 -57.52 0.37 -4.43
N LEU A 437 -58.18 -0.64 -3.87
CA LEU A 437 -57.70 -1.37 -2.70
C LEU A 437 -56.39 -2.10 -3.03
N ALA A 438 -56.32 -2.77 -4.18
CA ALA A 438 -55.12 -3.45 -4.67
C ALA A 438 -53.96 -2.47 -4.88
N ASN A 439 -54.19 -1.31 -5.51
CA ASN A 439 -53.17 -0.28 -5.71
C ASN A 439 -52.67 0.29 -4.37
N ALA A 440 -53.56 0.57 -3.41
CA ALA A 440 -53.16 1.04 -2.08
C ALA A 440 -52.35 -0.01 -1.31
N ALA A 441 -52.73 -1.28 -1.38
CA ALA A 441 -51.97 -2.38 -0.79
C ALA A 441 -50.59 -2.54 -1.44
N GLN A 442 -50.51 -2.46 -2.78
CA GLN A 442 -49.24 -2.50 -3.51
C GLN A 442 -48.30 -1.35 -3.12
N MET A 443 -48.82 -0.12 -3.02
CA MET A 443 -48.04 1.03 -2.54
C MET A 443 -47.55 0.82 -1.11
N SER A 444 -48.41 0.38 -0.20
CA SER A 444 -48.04 0.12 1.19
C SER A 444 -47.01 -1.01 1.32
N PHE A 445 -47.12 -2.07 0.52
CA PHE A 445 -46.11 -3.13 0.49
C PHE A 445 -44.76 -2.63 -0.06
N ALA A 446 -44.77 -1.80 -1.10
CA ALA A 446 -43.56 -1.18 -1.63
C ALA A 446 -42.89 -0.26 -0.59
N GLU A 447 -43.65 0.63 0.05
CA GLU A 447 -43.15 1.49 1.13
C GLU A 447 -42.59 0.68 2.30
N ASN A 448 -43.29 -0.36 2.74
CA ASN A 448 -42.81 -1.26 3.79
C ASN A 448 -41.53 -1.99 3.40
N ALA A 449 -41.38 -2.41 2.15
CA ALA A 449 -40.14 -3.03 1.65
C ALA A 449 -38.98 -2.03 1.71
N LEU A 450 -39.19 -0.79 1.25
CA LEU A 450 -38.19 0.29 1.32
C LEU A 450 -37.79 0.62 2.77
N LEU A 451 -38.76 0.73 3.68
CA LEU A 451 -38.51 0.97 5.10
C LEU A 451 -37.76 -0.18 5.77
N ARG A 452 -38.08 -1.43 5.41
CA ARG A 452 -37.35 -2.61 5.91
C ARG A 452 -35.89 -2.61 5.46
N ASP A 453 -35.63 -2.30 4.20
CA ASP A 453 -34.26 -2.19 3.67
C ASP A 453 -33.47 -1.07 4.37
N GLN A 454 -34.06 0.10 4.54
CA GLN A 454 -33.46 1.20 5.30
C GLN A 454 -33.14 0.79 6.75
N ASN A 455 -34.07 0.12 7.43
CA ASN A 455 -33.86 -0.37 8.80
C ASN A 455 -32.73 -1.41 8.90
N GLN A 456 -32.58 -2.28 7.90
CA GLN A 456 -31.46 -3.22 7.84
C GLN A 456 -30.12 -2.48 7.73
N VAL A 457 -30.01 -1.51 6.82
CA VAL A 457 -28.81 -0.69 6.65
C VAL A 457 -28.48 0.08 7.93
N LEU A 458 -29.47 0.72 8.55
CA LEU A 458 -29.30 1.44 9.83
C LEU A 458 -28.84 0.51 10.96
N THR A 459 -29.33 -0.73 10.99
CA THR A 459 -28.95 -1.72 11.99
C THR A 459 -27.47 -2.11 11.85
N ILE A 460 -27.00 -2.36 10.62
CA ILE A 460 -25.59 -2.67 10.35
C ILE A 460 -24.69 -1.53 10.83
N ILE A 461 -25.03 -0.29 10.48
CA ILE A 461 -24.27 0.90 10.85
C ILE A 461 -24.29 1.11 12.37
N SER A 462 -25.45 0.93 13.02
CA SER A 462 -25.56 1.03 14.48
C SER A 462 -24.68 0.02 15.21
N ASN A 463 -24.66 -1.24 14.75
CA ASN A 463 -23.80 -2.27 15.32
C ASN A 463 -22.32 -1.95 15.15
N GLU A 464 -21.92 -1.46 13.98
CA GLU A 464 -20.55 -1.02 13.73
C GLU A 464 -20.15 0.17 14.63
N VAL A 465 -21.03 1.17 14.78
CA VAL A 465 -20.82 2.32 15.67
C VAL A 465 -20.71 1.87 17.13
N LYS A 466 -21.51 0.88 17.57
CA LYS A 466 -21.39 0.29 18.93
C LYS A 466 -20.01 -0.31 19.16
N VAL A 467 -19.52 -1.15 18.23
CA VAL A 467 -18.17 -1.76 18.30
C VAL A 467 -17.08 -0.69 18.34
N ARG A 468 -17.25 0.43 17.61
CA ARG A 468 -16.31 1.55 17.68
C ARG A 468 -16.36 2.31 19.00
N ARG A 469 -17.54 2.62 19.51
CA ARG A 469 -17.70 3.35 20.79
C ARG A 469 -17.14 2.56 21.96
N SER A 470 -17.25 1.23 21.94
CA SER A 470 -16.61 0.37 22.93
C SER A 470 -15.09 0.27 22.77
N THR A 471 -14.54 0.59 21.59
CA THR A 471 -13.10 0.58 21.32
C THR A 471 -12.50 1.97 21.60
N GLY A 472 -11.70 2.09 22.67
CA GLY A 472 -11.02 3.35 23.01
C GLY A 472 -10.15 3.90 21.87
N ARG A 473 -9.93 5.22 21.82
CA ARG A 473 -9.05 5.91 20.84
C ARG A 473 -7.58 5.92 21.29
N THR A 474 -7.05 4.76 21.67
CA THR A 474 -5.67 4.64 22.20
C THR A 474 -4.66 4.36 21.10
N VAL A 475 -3.43 4.85 21.27
CA VAL A 475 -2.29 4.52 20.38
C VAL A 475 -1.92 3.07 20.62
N VAL A 476 -2.02 2.13 19.68
CA VAL A 476 -1.80 0.68 19.92
C VAL A 476 -0.35 0.23 19.72
N GLY A 477 0.41 0.97 18.92
CA GLY A 477 1.83 0.70 18.72
C GLY A 477 2.52 1.85 17.99
N THR A 478 3.83 1.92 18.16
CA THR A 478 4.73 2.91 17.54
C THR A 478 5.57 2.33 16.42
N ALA A 479 5.57 1.01 16.23
CA ALA A 479 6.23 0.35 15.10
C ALA A 479 5.72 0.96 13.78
N ARG A 480 6.62 1.05 12.78
CA ARG A 480 6.32 1.69 11.49
C ARG A 480 5.29 0.89 10.69
N VAL A 481 5.38 -0.43 10.77
CA VAL A 481 4.46 -1.39 10.15
C VAL A 481 4.05 -2.43 11.21
N MET A 482 2.76 -2.74 11.27
CA MET A 482 2.19 -3.77 12.14
C MET A 482 1.20 -4.63 11.36
N SER A 483 1.18 -5.94 11.61
CA SER A 483 0.11 -6.80 11.08
C SER A 483 -1.20 -6.55 11.85
N TYR A 484 -2.34 -6.93 11.26
CA TYR A 484 -3.62 -6.93 11.96
C TYR A 484 -3.54 -7.75 13.26
N GLY A 485 -2.85 -8.89 13.25
CA GLY A 485 -2.64 -9.74 14.42
C GLY A 485 -1.88 -9.02 15.54
N ASP A 486 -0.83 -8.28 15.20
CA ASP A 486 -0.07 -7.48 16.17
C ASP A 486 -0.94 -6.40 16.82
N ILE A 487 -1.80 -5.76 16.02
CA ILE A 487 -2.72 -4.73 16.51
C ILE A 487 -3.78 -5.35 17.44
N VAL A 488 -4.34 -6.51 17.09
CA VAL A 488 -5.30 -7.23 17.94
C VAL A 488 -4.65 -7.65 19.25
N LYS A 489 -3.44 -8.22 19.21
CA LYS A 489 -2.68 -8.60 20.41
C LYS A 489 -2.41 -7.39 21.29
N ALA A 490 -1.91 -6.29 20.73
CA ALA A 490 -1.64 -5.07 21.48
C ALA A 490 -2.90 -4.44 22.07
N ARG A 491 -4.09 -4.61 21.47
CA ARG A 491 -5.38 -4.24 22.10
C ARG A 491 -5.71 -5.13 23.29
N ALA A 492 -5.53 -6.43 23.17
CA ALA A 492 -5.79 -7.38 24.25
C ALA A 492 -4.86 -7.15 25.45
N ASP A 493 -3.57 -6.96 25.20
CA ASP A 493 -2.57 -6.68 26.25
C ASP A 493 -2.91 -5.39 27.02
N ARG A 494 -3.38 -4.36 26.31
CA ARG A 494 -3.86 -3.11 26.92
C ARG A 494 -5.08 -3.32 27.79
N ALA A 495 -6.10 -4.00 27.27
CA ALA A 495 -7.32 -4.26 28.03
C ALA A 495 -7.00 -5.03 29.33
N ALA A 496 -6.07 -5.98 29.26
CA ALA A 496 -5.57 -6.69 30.44
C ALA A 496 -4.85 -5.75 31.44
N GLN A 497 -3.98 -4.85 30.95
CA GLN A 497 -3.31 -3.86 31.79
C GLN A 497 -4.28 -2.89 32.47
N ASP A 498 -5.32 -2.44 31.75
CA ASP A 498 -6.35 -1.54 32.29
C ASP A 498 -7.20 -2.24 33.36
N ILE A 499 -7.50 -3.53 33.19
CA ILE A 499 -8.14 -4.36 34.22
C ILE A 499 -7.25 -4.46 35.48
N ILE A 500 -5.94 -4.68 35.31
CA ILE A 500 -4.98 -4.76 36.42
C ILE A 500 -4.89 -3.41 37.17
N LYS A 501 -4.75 -2.29 36.44
CA LYS A 501 -4.73 -0.95 37.03
C LYS A 501 -6.06 -0.59 37.72
N GLY A 502 -7.18 -1.02 37.15
CA GLY A 502 -8.51 -0.87 37.75
C GLY A 502 -8.66 -1.64 39.07
N LYS A 503 -8.17 -2.89 39.12
CA LYS A 503 -8.11 -3.69 40.37
C LYS A 503 -7.19 -3.07 41.43
N GLY A 504 -6.07 -2.45 41.03
CA GLY A 504 -5.17 -1.71 41.92
C GLY A 504 -5.82 -0.46 42.54
N LYS A 505 -6.61 0.30 41.75
CA LYS A 505 -7.42 1.41 42.26
C LYS A 505 -8.59 0.94 43.14
N GLY A 506 -9.20 -0.19 42.82
CA GLY A 506 -10.26 -0.82 43.62
C GLY A 506 -9.75 -1.33 44.98
N ARG A 507 -8.55 -1.91 45.05
CA ARG A 507 -7.89 -2.26 46.32
C ARG A 507 -7.53 -1.03 47.16
N LYS A 508 -7.06 0.06 46.54
CA LYS A 508 -6.86 1.34 47.24
C LYS A 508 -8.17 1.94 47.77
N ARG A 509 -9.27 1.83 47.02
CA ARG A 509 -10.61 2.27 47.49
C ARG A 509 -11.17 1.38 48.60
N LYS A 510 -11.03 0.05 48.51
CA LYS A 510 -11.42 -0.87 49.60
C LYS A 510 -10.57 -0.71 50.86
N ALA A 511 -9.31 -0.29 50.75
CA ALA A 511 -8.47 0.05 51.91
C ALA A 511 -8.86 1.39 52.56
N LEU A 512 -9.54 2.28 51.83
CA LEU A 512 -10.12 3.53 52.37
C LEU A 512 -11.50 3.28 53.01
N ASP A 513 -12.33 2.39 52.44
CA ASP A 513 -13.64 2.02 53.00
C ASP A 513 -13.57 1.10 54.22
N ALA A 514 -12.49 0.31 54.38
CA ALA A 514 -12.30 -0.54 55.57
C ALA A 514 -11.86 0.25 56.82
N GLY A 515 -11.66 1.56 56.70
CA GLY A 515 -11.29 2.46 57.81
C GLY A 515 -12.46 3.12 58.53
N GLU A 516 -13.70 2.94 58.08
CA GLU A 516 -14.90 3.52 58.70
C GLU A 516 -15.91 2.43 59.10
N GLN A 517 -15.58 1.67 60.14
CA GLN A 517 -16.59 1.03 60.99
C GLN A 517 -16.47 1.63 62.40
N LYS A 518 -17.30 2.64 62.64
CA LYS A 518 -17.55 3.23 63.96
C LYS A 518 -18.40 2.27 64.78
N LEU A 519 -17.89 1.84 65.92
CA LEU A 519 -18.68 1.31 67.04
C LEU A 519 -19.45 2.47 67.68
N GLU A 520 -20.75 2.27 67.91
CA GLU A 520 -21.59 3.18 68.69
C GLU A 520 -21.26 3.12 70.20
N PRO A 521 -21.50 4.20 70.98
CA PRO A 521 -21.26 4.20 72.42
C PRO A 521 -22.56 3.99 73.22
N GLU A 522 -22.50 3.14 74.25
CA GLU A 522 -23.49 3.02 75.31
C GLU A 522 -23.09 3.87 76.54
N VAL A 523 -24.06 4.14 77.42
CA VAL A 523 -24.23 5.32 78.27
C VAL A 523 -23.52 5.22 79.65
N ALA A 524 -23.24 6.41 80.23
CA ALA A 524 -23.27 6.77 81.66
C ALA A 524 -21.97 6.82 82.52
N HIS A 525 -21.69 8.07 82.96
CA HIS A 525 -21.28 8.55 84.29
C HIS A 525 -19.94 8.12 84.94
N ALA A 526 -19.02 9.09 85.15
CA ALA A 526 -18.86 9.83 86.43
C ALA A 526 -17.50 10.57 86.56
N ALA A 527 -17.60 11.86 86.89
CA ALA A 527 -16.83 12.68 87.85
C ALA A 527 -15.27 12.70 87.97
N LYS A 528 -14.75 13.95 87.99
CA LYS A 528 -13.55 14.51 88.68
C LYS A 528 -12.16 14.05 88.16
N GLU A 529 -11.08 14.84 88.15
CA GLU A 529 -10.75 16.23 88.46
C GLU A 529 -9.32 16.51 87.87
N VAL A 530 -9.04 17.75 87.49
CA VAL A 530 -7.75 18.48 87.69
C VAL A 530 -6.46 17.99 86.98
N LYS A 531 -5.93 18.79 86.03
CA LYS A 531 -4.83 19.77 86.28
C LYS A 531 -4.41 20.56 85.01
N ASN A 532 -4.35 21.88 85.22
CA ASN A 532 -3.62 22.97 84.54
C ASN A 532 -2.53 22.64 83.50
N GLY A 533 -2.43 23.51 82.48
CA GLY A 533 -1.13 23.81 81.85
C GLY A 533 -1.18 24.59 80.54
N LYS A 534 -1.15 25.93 80.65
CA LYS A 534 -0.82 26.96 79.63
C LYS A 534 0.14 26.50 78.51
N GLY A 535 0.10 27.01 77.28
CA GLY A 535 -0.58 28.18 76.74
C GLY A 535 -0.20 28.45 75.27
N LYS A 536 -1.14 29.13 74.58
CA LYS A 536 -0.97 30.26 73.65
C LYS A 536 0.31 30.29 72.78
N GLY A 537 0.24 30.37 71.45
CA GLY A 537 -0.53 31.33 70.65
C GLY A 537 0.47 32.04 69.71
N GLY A 538 0.15 32.56 68.53
CA GLY A 538 -1.12 32.82 67.85
C GLY A 538 -0.98 32.61 66.32
N ARG A 539 -2.10 32.44 65.58
CA ARG A 539 -2.94 33.51 64.96
C ARG A 539 -2.14 34.39 63.98
N LYS A 540 -2.59 34.69 62.76
CA LYS A 540 -3.98 34.78 62.26
C LYS A 540 -4.00 34.85 60.71
N ARG A 541 -4.95 34.11 60.12
CA ARG A 541 -5.94 34.45 59.08
C ARG A 541 -5.53 35.23 57.81
N LYS A 542 -5.84 34.62 56.65
CA LYS A 542 -6.14 35.28 55.36
C LYS A 542 -7.65 35.39 55.15
N SER A 543 -8.07 36.49 54.52
CA SER A 543 -9.39 36.79 53.90
C SER A 543 -9.06 37.42 52.54
N ALA A 544 -9.56 36.91 51.38
CA ALA A 544 -10.82 37.27 50.69
C ALA A 544 -10.76 38.75 50.16
N VAL A 545 -11.00 39.18 48.90
CA VAL A 545 -11.61 38.73 47.61
C VAL A 545 -11.02 39.67 46.47
N PRO A 546 -11.68 40.04 45.34
CA PRO A 546 -11.80 39.45 43.98
C PRO A 546 -11.06 40.15 42.79
N GLU A 547 -11.32 39.57 41.61
CA GLU A 547 -10.98 39.76 40.19
C GLU A 547 -11.59 41.02 39.49
N ALA A 548 -10.91 41.53 38.44
CA ALA A 548 -11.36 42.58 37.51
C ALA A 548 -10.72 42.40 36.09
N ASP A 549 -11.27 43.13 35.12
CA ASP A 549 -11.55 42.79 33.70
C ASP A 549 -10.53 43.31 32.63
N LYS A 550 -10.42 42.61 31.47
CA LYS A 550 -10.05 43.02 30.07
C LYS A 550 -8.61 43.48 29.66
N PRO A 551 -8.23 43.58 28.34
CA PRO A 551 -8.76 43.02 27.06
C PRO A 551 -7.69 42.48 26.02
N GLU A 552 -8.16 42.03 24.85
CA GLU A 552 -7.46 41.57 23.60
C GLU A 552 -6.55 42.60 22.89
N PRO A 553 -5.73 42.15 21.89
CA PRO A 553 -5.48 42.96 20.69
C PRO A 553 -5.65 42.22 19.34
N GLU A 554 -6.11 42.99 18.35
CA GLU A 554 -6.27 42.68 16.92
C GLU A 554 -5.08 43.20 16.04
N PRO A 555 -5.03 42.93 14.71
CA PRO A 555 -3.79 42.74 13.90
C PRO A 555 -3.45 43.88 12.92
N GLN A 556 -2.29 43.79 12.22
CA GLN A 556 -1.95 44.30 10.85
C GLN A 556 -0.40 44.35 10.61
N PRO A 557 0.15 44.65 9.39
CA PRO A 557 -0.21 44.31 8.01
C PRO A 557 0.99 43.86 7.11
N GLU A 558 0.70 43.63 5.83
CA GLU A 558 1.54 43.28 4.67
C GLU A 558 2.08 44.53 3.94
N LEU A 559 3.35 44.56 3.45
CA LEU A 559 3.76 44.98 2.08
C LEU A 559 5.29 45.04 1.81
N ALA A 560 5.64 44.64 0.58
CA ALA A 560 6.63 45.24 -0.34
C ALA A 560 8.16 44.96 -0.24
N ARG A 561 8.58 44.10 -1.19
CA ARG A 561 9.76 44.17 -2.10
C ARG A 561 10.61 45.45 -2.05
N MET A 562 11.95 45.30 -1.95
CA MET A 562 12.91 46.01 -2.81
C MET A 562 14.18 45.17 -3.05
N THR A 563 14.70 45.37 -4.25
CA THR A 563 15.81 44.73 -4.98
C THR A 563 17.21 45.06 -4.46
N ALA A 564 18.15 44.14 -4.73
CA ALA A 564 19.62 44.30 -4.72
C ALA A 564 20.09 45.42 -5.69
N PRO A 565 21.39 45.85 -5.80
CA PRO A 565 22.59 44.98 -5.85
C PRO A 565 23.93 45.59 -5.32
N VAL A 566 25.03 44.89 -5.66
CA VAL A 566 26.45 45.30 -5.71
C VAL A 566 27.24 45.01 -4.41
N ALA A 567 27.94 43.87 -4.30
CA ALA A 567 29.25 43.53 -4.88
C ALA A 567 30.40 44.42 -4.38
N GLN A 568 31.14 43.94 -3.37
CA GLN A 568 32.58 44.20 -3.25
C GLN A 568 33.27 43.11 -2.41
N MET A 569 34.46 42.77 -2.89
CA MET A 569 35.46 41.82 -2.39
C MET A 569 35.62 41.90 -0.86
N ILE A 570 35.75 40.79 -0.14
CA ILE A 570 36.98 39.99 0.11
C ILE A 570 36.55 38.65 0.70
#